data_AF-A0A7S3MFL8-F1
#
_entry.id   AF-A0A7S3MFL8-F1
#
_cell.length_a   1.000
_cell.length_b   1.000
_cell.length_c   1.000
_cell.angle_alpha   90.00
_cell.angle_beta   90.00
_cell.angle_gamma   90.00
#
_symmetry.space_group_name_H-M   'P 1'
#
loop_
_entity.id
_entity.type
_entity.pdbx_description
1 polymer ?
#
loop_
_entity_poly.entity_id
_entity_poly.type
_entity_poly.pdbx_seq_one_letter_code
_entity_poly.pdbx_strand_id
1 'polypeptide(L)'
;AGRVPRAAKVPKACRPMKAVGPRTMNVARLIKGAKNLKVMKAMKVKKESKIGSKKAVFHGKKEKTKTGLKSSDLMKNKDGKVVFKRRNAHGRKIFEGNLGRWVAAVSKARAELGLTGFVLVKKGSALYAKTKELLDSVEPHRLG
;
A
#
# COMPACT_ATOMS: atom_id res chain seq x y z
N ALA A 1 -2.83 10.90 -17.36
CA ALA A 1 -1.59 11.28 -16.63
C ALA A 1 -0.95 10.03 -16.05
N GLY A 2 0.19 9.62 -16.62
CA GLY A 2 0.85 8.34 -16.36
C GLY A 2 1.37 8.21 -14.93
N ARG A 3 1.28 6.99 -14.41
CA ARG A 3 1.80 6.62 -13.10
C ARG A 3 3.32 6.61 -13.18
N VAL A 4 3.99 7.59 -12.58
CA VAL A 4 5.46 7.65 -12.51
C VAL A 4 5.96 6.35 -11.86
N PRO A 5 6.87 5.59 -12.50
CA PRO A 5 7.37 4.35 -11.91
C PRO A 5 8.20 4.66 -10.67
N ARG A 6 7.94 3.92 -9.60
CA ARG A 6 8.69 3.99 -8.33
C ARG A 6 10.13 3.58 -8.63
N ALA A 7 11.09 4.49 -8.43
CA ALA A 7 12.52 4.25 -8.62
C ALA A 7 12.94 2.91 -7.99
N ALA A 8 13.37 1.98 -8.83
CA ALA A 8 13.95 0.72 -8.40
C ALA A 8 15.27 1.04 -7.70
N LYS A 9 15.46 0.51 -6.48
CA LYS A 9 16.74 0.59 -5.80
C LYS A 9 17.71 -0.33 -6.53
N VAL A 10 18.62 0.26 -7.31
CA VAL A 10 19.72 -0.43 -7.99
C VAL A 10 20.47 -1.33 -7.00
N PRO A 11 20.65 -2.63 -7.29
CA PRO A 11 21.55 -3.46 -6.51
C PRO A 11 22.98 -2.95 -6.69
N LYS A 12 23.73 -2.82 -5.59
CA LYS A 12 25.15 -2.47 -5.65
C LYS A 12 25.89 -3.55 -6.44
N ALA A 13 26.65 -3.13 -7.45
CA ALA A 13 27.50 -3.98 -8.26
C ALA A 13 28.44 -4.82 -7.38
N CYS A 14 28.42 -6.14 -7.58
CA CYS A 14 29.47 -7.03 -7.06
C CYS A 14 30.79 -6.69 -7.77
N ARG A 15 31.85 -6.47 -6.98
CA ARG A 15 33.22 -6.32 -7.48
C ARG A 15 33.64 -7.58 -8.26
N PRO A 16 34.43 -7.48 -9.34
CA PRO A 16 34.90 -8.65 -10.07
C PRO A 16 35.86 -9.46 -9.19
N MET A 17 35.51 -10.72 -8.91
CA MET A 17 36.41 -11.69 -8.29
C MET A 17 37.42 -12.15 -9.35
N LYS A 18 38.72 -12.11 -9.02
CA LYS A 18 39.78 -12.65 -9.89
C LYS A 18 39.54 -14.14 -10.14
N ALA A 19 39.59 -14.54 -11.41
CA ALA A 19 39.51 -15.94 -11.83
C ALA A 19 40.70 -16.73 -11.26
N VAL A 20 40.41 -17.76 -10.46
CA VAL A 20 41.37 -18.81 -10.11
C VAL A 20 41.11 -19.95 -11.09
N GLY A 21 42.15 -20.33 -11.85
CA GLY A 21 42.06 -21.34 -12.92
C GLY A 21 41.53 -22.70 -12.46
N PRO A 22 41.11 -23.57 -13.39
CA PRO A 22 40.47 -24.84 -13.05
C PRO A 22 41.46 -25.76 -12.33
N ARG A 23 41.25 -26.01 -11.04
CA ARG A 23 41.88 -27.14 -10.35
C ARG A 23 41.19 -28.40 -10.87
N THR A 24 41.88 -29.18 -11.68
CA THR A 24 41.49 -30.54 -12.04
C THR A 24 41.42 -31.39 -10.78
N MET A 25 40.22 -31.49 -10.19
CA MET A 25 39.95 -32.40 -9.09
C MET A 25 39.78 -33.80 -9.67
N ASN A 26 40.66 -34.73 -9.28
CA ASN A 26 40.62 -36.14 -9.71
C ASN A 26 39.27 -36.80 -9.36
N VAL A 27 38.42 -36.95 -10.38
CA VAL A 27 37.03 -37.47 -10.29
C VAL A 27 36.98 -38.92 -9.79
N ALA A 28 38.05 -39.69 -9.99
CA ALA A 28 38.15 -41.10 -9.58
C ALA A 28 38.03 -41.33 -8.06
N ARG A 29 38.28 -40.31 -7.22
CA ARG A 29 38.23 -40.45 -5.76
C ARG A 29 36.85 -40.12 -5.16
N LEU A 30 35.93 -39.53 -5.93
CA LEU A 30 34.58 -39.19 -5.44
C LEU A 30 33.57 -40.34 -5.50
N ILE A 31 33.80 -41.36 -6.33
CA ILE A 31 32.82 -42.43 -6.57
C ILE A 31 32.87 -43.52 -5.49
N LYS A 32 33.97 -43.61 -4.72
CA LYS A 32 34.18 -44.69 -3.74
C LYS A 32 33.52 -44.47 -2.37
N GLY A 33 32.76 -43.38 -2.21
CA GLY A 33 32.01 -43.04 -0.98
C GLY A 33 30.48 -43.13 -1.11
N ALA A 34 29.95 -43.60 -2.24
CA ALA A 34 28.51 -43.62 -2.53
C ALA A 34 27.76 -44.81 -1.90
N LYS A 35 28.04 -45.14 -0.63
CA LYS A 35 27.42 -46.30 0.04
C LYS A 35 26.54 -46.00 1.25
N ASN A 36 26.15 -44.75 1.51
CA ASN A 36 25.20 -44.46 2.60
C ASN A 36 24.42 -43.14 2.42
N LEU A 37 23.70 -42.96 1.31
CA LEU A 37 22.62 -41.96 1.26
C LEU A 37 21.34 -42.56 1.86
N LYS A 38 21.42 -42.85 3.15
CA LYS A 38 20.32 -43.31 3.99
C LYS A 38 19.32 -42.16 4.15
N VAL A 39 18.13 -42.37 3.60
CA VAL A 39 16.87 -41.74 4.01
C VAL A 39 16.87 -40.21 3.95
N MET A 40 16.52 -39.65 2.79
CA MET A 40 15.92 -38.32 2.75
C MET A 40 14.62 -38.38 3.57
N LYS A 41 14.70 -37.93 4.83
CA LYS A 41 13.56 -37.67 5.70
C LYS A 41 12.58 -36.81 4.90
N ALA A 42 11.39 -37.33 4.62
CA ALA A 42 10.33 -36.56 3.97
C ALA A 42 10.20 -35.21 4.69
N MET A 43 10.50 -34.12 3.98
CA MET A 43 10.36 -32.78 4.52
C MET A 43 8.92 -32.62 4.98
N LYS A 44 8.70 -32.49 6.29
CA LYS A 44 7.39 -32.22 6.85
C LYS A 44 6.86 -30.96 6.17
N VAL A 45 5.79 -31.10 5.39
CA VAL A 45 5.17 -29.98 4.67
C VAL A 45 4.98 -28.85 5.67
N LYS A 46 5.64 -27.73 5.41
CA LYS A 46 5.66 -26.58 6.33
C LYS A 46 4.22 -26.12 6.49
N LYS A 47 3.63 -26.32 7.67
CA LYS A 47 2.24 -25.90 7.94
C LYS A 47 2.14 -24.42 7.62
N GLU A 48 1.43 -24.10 6.54
CA GLU A 48 1.35 -22.73 6.08
C GLU A 48 0.73 -21.87 7.18
N SER A 49 1.34 -20.70 7.42
CA SER A 49 0.91 -19.80 8.47
C SER A 49 -0.55 -19.41 8.23
N LYS A 50 -1.40 -19.56 9.25
CA LYS A 50 -2.79 -19.07 9.25
C LYS A 50 -2.88 -17.54 9.07
N ILE A 51 -1.77 -16.86 9.31
CA ILE A 51 -1.60 -15.41 9.20
C ILE A 51 -1.15 -15.05 7.78
N GLY A 52 -1.86 -14.12 7.15
CA GLY A 52 -1.60 -13.65 5.80
C GLY A 52 -1.62 -12.13 5.63
N SER A 53 -1.42 -11.68 4.39
CA SER A 53 -1.65 -10.30 3.98
C SER A 53 -3.14 -9.99 3.91
N LYS A 54 -3.52 -8.71 3.99
CA LYS A 54 -4.94 -8.29 3.87
C LYS A 54 -5.59 -8.81 2.58
N LYS A 55 -4.84 -8.79 1.47
CA LYS A 55 -5.31 -9.33 0.18
C LYS A 55 -5.53 -10.84 0.26
N ALA A 56 -4.58 -11.59 0.84
CA ALA A 56 -4.70 -13.04 0.95
C ALA A 56 -5.90 -13.46 1.83
N VAL A 57 -6.14 -12.73 2.92
CA VAL A 57 -7.30 -12.97 3.81
C VAL A 57 -8.61 -12.59 3.12
N PHE A 58 -8.63 -11.48 2.39
CA PHE A 58 -9.82 -11.06 1.63
C PHE A 58 -10.18 -12.07 0.53
N HIS A 59 -9.19 -12.70 -0.11
CA HIS A 59 -9.38 -13.76 -1.10
C HIS A 59 -9.52 -15.17 -0.49
N GLY A 60 -9.62 -15.30 0.84
CA GLY A 60 -9.83 -16.59 1.51
C GLY A 60 -8.62 -17.54 1.53
N LYS A 61 -7.45 -17.11 1.02
CA LYS A 61 -6.22 -17.93 1.01
C LYS A 61 -5.62 -18.14 2.40
N LYS A 62 -5.97 -17.27 3.36
CA LYS A 62 -5.47 -17.26 4.74
C LYS A 62 -6.60 -16.86 5.70
N GLU A 63 -6.57 -17.35 6.93
CA GLU A 63 -7.66 -17.18 7.89
C GLU A 63 -7.68 -15.78 8.54
N LYS A 64 -6.51 -15.26 8.92
CA LYS A 64 -6.39 -14.01 9.68
C LYS A 64 -5.25 -13.13 9.18
N THR A 65 -5.37 -11.82 9.39
CA THR A 65 -4.24 -10.89 9.18
C THR A 65 -3.29 -10.91 10.38
N LYS A 66 -2.12 -10.27 10.27
CA LYS A 66 -1.17 -10.13 11.40
C LYS A 66 -1.83 -9.56 12.67
N THR A 67 -2.84 -8.72 12.51
CA THR A 67 -3.59 -8.07 13.59
C THR A 67 -4.82 -8.89 14.03
N GLY A 68 -5.00 -10.12 13.51
CA GLY A 68 -6.10 -11.01 13.90
C GLY A 68 -7.42 -10.83 13.15
N LEU A 69 -7.52 -9.88 12.22
CA LEU A 69 -8.78 -9.60 11.51
C LEU A 69 -9.12 -10.65 10.46
N LYS A 70 -10.41 -10.89 10.29
CA LYS A 70 -11.01 -11.79 9.29
C LYS A 70 -11.37 -11.04 8.00
N SER A 71 -11.79 -11.78 6.97
CA SER A 71 -12.25 -11.20 5.71
C SER A 71 -13.47 -10.27 5.89
N SER A 72 -14.36 -10.58 6.85
CA SER A 72 -15.54 -9.76 7.18
C SER A 72 -15.23 -8.31 7.51
N ASP A 73 -14.06 -8.04 8.09
CA ASP A 73 -13.65 -6.72 8.58
C ASP A 73 -12.87 -5.92 7.52
N LEU A 74 -12.63 -6.52 6.36
CA LEU A 74 -11.90 -5.96 5.24
C LEU A 74 -12.84 -5.55 4.11
N MET A 75 -12.47 -4.50 3.39
CA MET A 75 -13.18 -4.04 2.20
C MET A 75 -12.19 -3.59 1.13
N LYS A 76 -12.63 -3.58 -0.13
CA LYS A 76 -11.88 -3.02 -1.25
C LYS A 76 -12.31 -1.56 -1.45
N ASN A 77 -11.35 -0.64 -1.49
CA ASN A 77 -11.61 0.77 -1.85
C ASN A 77 -11.65 0.94 -3.40
N LYS A 78 -12.08 2.10 -3.89
CA LYS A 78 -12.13 2.47 -5.32
C LYS A 78 -10.80 2.21 -6.04
N ASP A 79 -9.66 2.48 -5.39
CA ASP A 79 -8.31 2.17 -5.90
C ASP A 79 -7.95 0.68 -5.99
N GLY A 80 -8.87 -0.21 -5.63
CA GLY A 80 -8.65 -1.65 -5.55
C GLY A 80 -7.80 -2.11 -4.36
N LYS A 81 -7.51 -1.23 -3.40
CA LYS A 81 -6.76 -1.55 -2.18
C LYS A 81 -7.66 -2.19 -1.13
N VAL A 82 -7.20 -3.28 -0.52
CA VAL A 82 -7.89 -3.91 0.62
C VAL A 82 -7.54 -3.16 1.91
N VAL A 83 -8.54 -2.54 2.52
CA VAL A 83 -8.45 -1.72 3.73
C VAL A 83 -9.40 -2.23 4.82
N PHE A 84 -9.22 -1.75 6.05
CA PHE A 84 -10.11 -2.07 7.16
C PHE A 84 -11.41 -1.28 7.05
N LYS A 85 -12.56 -1.95 7.17
CA LYS A 85 -13.90 -1.32 7.14
C LYS A 85 -14.04 -0.24 8.21
N ARG A 86 -13.65 -0.55 9.44
CA ARG A 86 -13.68 0.39 10.58
C ARG A 86 -12.91 1.68 10.29
N ARG A 87 -11.70 1.55 9.72
CA ARG A 87 -10.87 2.72 9.40
C ARG A 87 -11.47 3.56 8.28
N ASN A 88 -12.07 2.92 7.28
CA ASN A 88 -12.74 3.62 6.19
C ASN A 88 -13.96 4.40 6.71
N ALA A 89 -14.79 3.77 7.56
CA ALA A 89 -15.95 4.41 8.17
C ALA A 89 -15.56 5.61 9.05
N HIS A 90 -14.51 5.47 9.86
CA HIS A 90 -13.98 6.59 10.66
C HIS A 90 -13.51 7.76 9.80
N GLY A 91 -12.79 7.48 8.70
CA GLY A 91 -12.36 8.52 7.76
C GLY A 91 -13.55 9.25 7.11
N ARG A 92 -14.61 8.53 6.72
CA ARG A 92 -15.84 9.13 6.20
C ARG A 92 -16.52 10.04 7.21
N LYS A 93 -16.68 9.59 8.47
CA LYS A 93 -17.29 10.38 9.54
C LYS A 93 -16.56 11.71 9.78
N ILE A 94 -15.22 11.69 9.82
CA ILE A 94 -14.42 12.91 9.98
C ILE A 94 -14.60 13.85 8.78
N PHE A 95 -14.65 13.29 7.57
CA PHE A 95 -14.86 14.09 6.37
C PHE A 95 -16.24 14.74 6.36
N GLU A 96 -17.29 13.99 6.69
CA GLU A 96 -18.67 14.49 6.76
C GLU A 96 -18.85 15.57 7.84
N GLY A 97 -18.21 15.42 9.01
CA GLY A 97 -18.34 16.38 10.10
C GLY A 97 -17.62 17.71 9.89
N ASN A 98 -16.36 17.66 9.42
CA ASN A 98 -15.49 18.84 9.47
C ASN A 98 -14.91 19.22 8.10
N LEU A 99 -14.26 18.28 7.40
CA LEU A 99 -13.46 18.63 6.22
C LEU A 99 -14.31 18.87 4.96
N GLY A 100 -15.42 18.16 4.80
CA GLY A 100 -16.27 18.23 3.61
C GLY A 100 -16.89 19.61 3.40
N ARG A 101 -17.29 20.27 4.50
CA ARG A 101 -17.82 21.65 4.50
C ARG A 101 -16.81 22.64 3.93
N TRP A 102 -15.57 22.60 4.44
CA TRP A 102 -14.49 23.46 3.96
C TRP A 102 -14.15 23.20 2.48
N VAL A 103 -14.05 21.95 2.07
CA VAL A 103 -13.74 21.60 0.67
C VAL A 103 -14.83 22.08 -0.29
N ALA A 104 -16.10 21.98 0.10
CA ALA A 104 -17.22 22.49 -0.68
C ALA A 104 -17.21 24.02 -0.78
N ALA A 105 -16.97 24.72 0.34
CA ALA A 105 -16.87 26.18 0.36
C ALA A 105 -15.71 26.69 -0.51
N VAL A 106 -14.54 26.05 -0.44
CA VAL A 106 -13.39 26.39 -1.30
C VAL A 106 -13.73 26.20 -2.77
N SER A 107 -14.45 25.12 -3.11
CA SER A 107 -14.84 24.83 -4.50
C SER A 107 -15.78 25.90 -5.05
N LYS A 108 -16.74 26.37 -4.25
CA LYS A 108 -17.66 27.48 -4.60
C LYS A 108 -16.92 28.81 -4.72
N ALA A 109 -16.13 29.19 -3.72
CA ALA A 109 -15.32 30.42 -3.75
C ALA A 109 -14.40 30.46 -4.97
N ARG A 110 -13.84 29.30 -5.36
CA ARG A 110 -12.97 29.19 -6.52
C ARG A 110 -13.71 29.35 -7.84
N ALA A 111 -14.95 28.86 -7.93
CA ALA A 111 -15.82 29.06 -9.08
C ALA A 111 -16.25 30.53 -9.22
N GLU A 112 -16.64 31.17 -8.12
CA GLU A 112 -17.02 32.59 -8.09
C GLU A 112 -15.87 33.53 -8.50
N LEU A 113 -14.64 33.20 -8.06
CA LEU A 113 -13.45 33.97 -8.39
C LEU A 113 -12.82 33.58 -9.74
N GLY A 114 -13.37 32.57 -10.45
CA GLY A 114 -12.86 32.13 -11.75
C GLY A 114 -11.41 31.60 -11.75
N LEU A 115 -10.92 31.08 -10.62
CA LEU A 115 -9.50 30.77 -10.44
C LEU A 115 -9.09 29.44 -11.10
N THR A 116 -8.27 29.52 -12.15
CA THR A 116 -7.68 28.38 -12.86
C THR A 116 -6.29 28.01 -12.33
N GLY A 117 -5.92 26.73 -12.39
CA GLY A 117 -4.57 26.27 -11.98
C GLY A 117 -4.39 26.07 -10.47
N PHE A 118 -3.17 26.15 -9.96
CA PHE A 118 -2.91 26.04 -8.53
C PHE A 118 -2.91 27.43 -7.90
N VAL A 119 -3.69 27.62 -6.84
CA VAL A 119 -3.71 28.86 -6.06
C VAL A 119 -3.38 28.54 -4.62
N LEU A 120 -2.38 29.23 -4.07
CA LEU A 120 -1.97 29.07 -2.68
C LEU A 120 -3.05 29.67 -1.75
N VAL A 121 -3.67 28.81 -0.94
CA VAL A 121 -4.61 29.22 0.09
C VAL A 121 -3.83 29.68 1.32
N LYS A 122 -3.57 30.99 1.42
CA LYS A 122 -2.98 31.64 2.60
C LYS A 122 -4.00 32.52 3.31
N LYS A 123 -3.81 32.72 4.62
CA LYS A 123 -4.58 33.73 5.37
C LYS A 123 -4.38 35.09 4.71
N GLY A 124 -5.47 35.84 4.54
CA GLY A 124 -5.48 37.13 3.83
C GLY A 124 -5.54 37.04 2.29
N SER A 125 -5.62 35.84 1.71
CA SER A 125 -5.97 35.71 0.28
C SER A 125 -7.47 35.94 0.05
N ALA A 126 -7.84 36.51 -1.11
CA ALA A 126 -9.23 36.70 -1.50
C ALA A 126 -10.03 35.38 -1.47
N LEU A 127 -9.40 34.28 -1.89
CA LEU A 127 -9.96 32.92 -1.81
C LEU A 127 -10.26 32.52 -0.36
N TYR A 128 -9.34 32.77 0.58
CA TYR A 128 -9.55 32.42 1.99
C TYR A 128 -10.69 33.23 2.63
N ALA A 129 -10.76 34.54 2.36
CA ALA A 129 -11.84 35.40 2.86
C ALA A 129 -13.21 34.93 2.35
N LYS A 130 -13.34 34.73 1.04
CA LYS A 130 -14.57 34.22 0.41
C LYS A 130 -14.95 32.83 0.88
N THR A 131 -13.98 31.94 1.04
CA THR A 131 -14.25 30.60 1.58
C THR A 131 -14.82 30.67 3.00
N LYS A 132 -14.31 31.58 3.84
CA LYS A 132 -14.79 31.73 5.21
C LYS A 132 -16.22 32.28 5.25
N GLU A 133 -16.54 33.26 4.40
CA GLU A 133 -17.91 33.77 4.22
C GLU A 133 -18.88 32.66 3.79
N LEU A 134 -18.46 31.84 2.81
CA LEU A 134 -19.28 30.74 2.32
C LEU A 134 -19.34 29.56 3.30
N LEU A 135 -18.36 29.37 4.18
CA LEU A 135 -18.35 28.27 5.14
C LEU A 135 -19.54 28.34 6.12
N ASP A 136 -19.90 29.56 6.51
CA ASP A 136 -21.03 29.82 7.42
C ASP A 136 -22.38 29.61 6.70
N SER A 137 -22.38 29.77 5.37
CA SER A 137 -23.58 29.66 4.51
C SER A 137 -23.76 28.29 3.84
N VAL A 138 -22.75 27.40 3.88
CA VAL A 138 -22.75 26.13 3.16
C VAL A 138 -23.08 24.95 4.09
N GLU A 139 -24.24 24.34 3.83
CA GLU A 139 -24.66 23.06 4.40
C GLU A 139 -23.63 21.94 4.14
N PRO A 140 -23.46 20.99 5.08
CA PRO A 140 -22.48 19.92 4.95
C PRO A 140 -22.70 19.07 3.71
N HIS A 141 -21.63 18.92 2.93
CA HIS A 141 -21.57 18.05 1.77
C HIS A 141 -21.76 16.58 2.21
N ARG A 142 -23.01 16.10 2.16
CA ARG A 142 -23.39 14.74 2.52
C ARG A 142 -22.87 13.78 1.44
N LEU A 143 -21.79 13.07 1.74
CA LEU A 143 -21.29 12.01 0.85
C LEU A 143 -22.30 10.85 0.84
N GLY A 144 -23.06 10.70 -0.25
CA GLY A 144 -23.79 9.46 -0.56
C GLY A 144 -22.84 8.26 -0.59
#